data_AF-A0A8R7VCB5-F1
#
_entry.id   AF-A0A8R7VCB5-F1
#
_cell.length_a   1.000
_cell.length_b   1.000
_cell.length_c   1.000
_cell.angle_alpha   90.00
_cell.angle_beta   90.00
_cell.angle_gamma   90.00
#
_symmetry.space_group_name_H-M   'P 1'
#
loop_
_entity.id
_entity.type
_entity.pdbx_description
1 polymer ?
#
loop_
_entity_poly.entity_id
_entity_poly.type
_entity_poly.pdbx_seq_one_letter_code
_entity_poly.pdbx_strand_id
1 'polypeptide(L)'
;MGLVLYLDTSNSFSPSRIAHILDELPISLIKEPKDVRLKRVMSSIICESVFDIFALFEVLDRLEVSLNGKVTNGSNRICLLIIDSVSSLLAPIIGGKNSQGRSMMISVAMILKKLAHKHNLSVLVTNHMVAGNGAPKPALGESWKAVPHIRLMISRDRGSNICTATALKHTLLACGRHMKFQFLPS
;
A
#
# COMPACT_ATOMS: atom_id res chain seq x y z
N MET A 1 -18.87 -7.55 -0.60
CA MET A 1 -17.43 -7.57 -0.22
C MET A 1 -16.88 -6.19 -0.52
N GLY A 2 -15.98 -5.65 0.31
CA GLY A 2 -15.28 -4.41 -0.06
C GLY A 2 -14.34 -4.65 -1.23
N LEU A 3 -14.18 -3.67 -2.11
CA LEU A 3 -13.21 -3.71 -3.20
C LEU A 3 -11.85 -3.17 -2.74
N VAL A 4 -10.78 -3.75 -3.28
CA VAL A 4 -9.40 -3.28 -3.12
C VAL A 4 -8.96 -2.66 -4.44
N LEU A 5 -8.47 -1.42 -4.40
CA LEU A 5 -7.76 -0.82 -5.53
C LEU A 5 -6.25 -0.94 -5.28
N TYR A 6 -5.57 -1.72 -6.10
CA TYR A 6 -4.14 -1.95 -6.06
C TYR A 6 -3.48 -1.18 -7.21
N LEU A 7 -2.64 -0.21 -6.88
CA LEU A 7 -1.83 0.52 -7.87
C LEU A 7 -0.46 -0.12 -7.93
N ASP A 8 -0.22 -0.84 -9.03
CA ASP A 8 1.06 -1.47 -9.31
C ASP A 8 1.97 -0.50 -10.07
N THR A 9 3.02 -0.05 -9.39
CA THR A 9 3.95 0.93 -9.94
C THR A 9 5.27 0.35 -10.39
N SER A 10 5.45 -0.96 -10.22
CA SER A 10 6.72 -1.65 -10.50
C SER A 10 6.51 -3.01 -11.18
N ASN A 11 5.29 -3.27 -11.65
CA ASN A 11 4.86 -4.52 -12.26
C ASN A 11 5.13 -5.73 -11.36
N SER A 12 4.91 -5.56 -10.06
CA SER A 12 5.20 -6.54 -9.00
C SER A 12 3.96 -7.35 -8.57
N PHE A 13 2.77 -7.01 -9.05
CA PHE A 13 1.55 -7.72 -8.67
C PHE A 13 1.54 -9.16 -9.21
N SER A 14 1.31 -10.12 -8.32
CA SER A 14 1.32 -11.54 -8.64
C SER A 14 -0.01 -12.21 -8.26
N PRO A 15 -0.89 -12.49 -9.23
CA PRO A 15 -2.10 -13.28 -9.00
C PRO A 15 -1.83 -14.68 -8.45
N SER A 16 -0.73 -15.32 -8.90
CA SER A 16 -0.32 -16.63 -8.39
C SER A 16 0.04 -16.56 -6.91
N ARG A 17 0.71 -15.50 -6.45
CA ARG A 17 1.00 -15.33 -5.02
C ARG A 17 -0.27 -15.23 -4.19
N ILE A 18 -1.33 -14.60 -4.70
CA ILE A 18 -2.63 -14.55 -4.03
C ILE A 18 -3.24 -15.95 -3.93
N ALA A 19 -3.18 -16.75 -4.99
CA ALA A 19 -3.65 -18.13 -4.96
C ALA A 19 -2.93 -18.95 -3.88
N HIS A 20 -1.59 -18.87 -3.80
CA HIS A 20 -0.81 -19.53 -2.75
C HIS A 20 -1.20 -19.08 -1.34
N ILE A 21 -1.40 -17.77 -1.13
CA ILE A 21 -1.86 -17.25 0.17
C ILE A 21 -3.23 -17.85 0.53
N LEU A 22 -4.16 -17.96 -0.42
CA LEU A 22 -5.49 -18.52 -0.18
C LEU A 22 -5.47 -20.03 0.09
N ASP A 23 -4.50 -20.76 -0.46
CA ASP A 23 -4.33 -22.19 -0.22
C ASP A 23 -3.81 -22.50 1.19
N GLU A 24 -2.92 -21.65 1.71
CA GLU A 24 -2.30 -21.82 3.03
C GLU A 24 -3.10 -21.20 4.18
N LEU A 25 -4.07 -20.34 3.88
CA LEU A 25 -4.91 -19.74 4.90
C LEU A 25 -5.81 -20.82 5.55
N PRO A 26 -5.78 -20.98 6.89
CA PRO A 26 -6.60 -21.95 7.62
C PRO A 26 -8.06 -21.47 7.74
N ILE A 27 -8.68 -21.08 6.62
CA ILE A 27 -10.07 -20.61 6.58
C ILE A 27 -10.97 -21.84 6.51
N SER A 28 -11.23 -22.39 7.70
CA SER A 28 -12.16 -23.50 7.96
C SER A 28 -13.65 -23.13 7.83
N LEU A 29 -13.98 -21.95 7.30
CA LEU A 29 -15.35 -21.40 7.37
C LEU A 29 -16.12 -21.45 6.05
N ILE A 30 -15.52 -21.94 4.96
CA ILE A 30 -16.19 -21.96 3.66
C ILE A 30 -15.93 -23.29 2.95
N LYS A 31 -16.96 -24.15 2.86
CA LYS A 31 -17.02 -25.36 2.00
C LYS A 31 -17.05 -25.01 0.50
N GLU A 32 -16.43 -23.92 0.08
CA GLU A 32 -16.37 -23.54 -1.33
C GLU A 32 -15.14 -24.17 -1.99
N PRO A 33 -15.28 -24.65 -3.24
CA PRO A 33 -14.16 -25.11 -4.04
C PRO A 33 -13.09 -24.01 -4.17
N LYS A 34 -11.81 -24.42 -4.21
CA LYS A 34 -10.66 -23.52 -4.30
C LYS A 34 -10.80 -22.48 -5.42
N ASP A 35 -11.21 -22.91 -6.60
CA ASP A 35 -11.36 -22.05 -7.78
C ASP A 35 -12.45 -20.98 -7.61
N VAL A 36 -13.56 -21.32 -6.97
CA VAL A 36 -14.66 -20.39 -6.69
C VAL A 36 -14.19 -19.30 -5.72
N ARG A 37 -13.43 -19.69 -4.70
CA ARG A 37 -12.86 -18.75 -3.71
C ARG A 37 -11.85 -17.80 -4.37
N LEU A 38 -10.92 -18.34 -5.17
CA LEU A 38 -9.95 -17.54 -5.89
C LEU A 38 -10.64 -16.55 -6.83
N LYS A 39 -11.62 -17.01 -7.62
CA LYS A 39 -12.40 -16.14 -8.52
C LYS A 39 -13.10 -15.01 -7.78
N ARG A 40 -13.69 -15.29 -6.61
CA ARG A 40 -14.34 -14.28 -5.77
C ARG A 40 -13.35 -13.26 -5.19
N VAL A 41 -12.18 -13.71 -4.73
CA VAL A 41 -11.16 -12.81 -4.19
C VAL A 41 -10.58 -11.94 -5.31
N MET A 42 -10.20 -12.55 -6.43
CA MET A 42 -9.66 -11.83 -7.57
C MET A 42 -10.66 -10.83 -8.17
N SER A 43 -11.96 -11.14 -8.20
CA SER A 43 -12.98 -10.18 -8.65
C SER A 43 -13.20 -9.00 -7.70
N SER A 44 -12.66 -9.07 -6.48
CA SER A 44 -12.69 -7.97 -5.51
C SER A 44 -11.46 -7.06 -5.56
N ILE A 45 -10.44 -7.42 -6.35
CA ILE A 45 -9.19 -6.66 -6.49
C ILE A 45 -9.15 -6.02 -7.87
N ILE A 46 -9.19 -4.69 -7.91
CA ILE A 46 -8.94 -3.89 -9.11
C ILE A 46 -7.46 -3.56 -9.11
N CYS A 47 -6.71 -4.08 -10.08
CA CYS A 47 -5.29 -3.80 -10.25
C CYS A 47 -5.10 -2.84 -11.43
N GLU A 48 -4.52 -1.66 -11.18
CA GLU A 48 -4.17 -0.68 -12.21
C GLU A 48 -2.66 -0.45 -12.20
N SER A 49 -2.04 -0.48 -13.38
CA SER A 49 -0.63 -0.15 -13.53
C SER A 49 -0.43 1.37 -13.63
N VAL A 50 0.44 1.92 -12.79
CA VAL A 50 0.68 3.38 -12.69
C VAL A 50 2.19 3.62 -12.67
N PHE A 51 2.76 4.25 -13.70
CA PHE A 51 4.21 4.33 -13.86
C PHE A 51 4.80 5.73 -13.68
N ASP A 52 3.95 6.75 -13.59
CA ASP A 52 4.38 8.12 -13.35
C ASP A 52 3.43 8.86 -12.39
N ILE A 53 3.88 10.02 -11.94
CA ILE A 53 3.18 10.83 -10.94
C ILE A 53 1.87 11.44 -11.47
N PHE A 54 1.77 11.72 -12.77
CA PHE A 54 0.59 12.31 -13.37
C PHE A 54 -0.52 11.26 -13.52
N ALA A 55 -0.18 10.06 -13.96
CA ALA A 55 -1.07 8.91 -13.95
C ALA A 55 -1.60 8.62 -12.54
N LEU A 56 -0.76 8.76 -11.50
CA LEU A 56 -1.22 8.66 -10.12
C LEU A 56 -2.26 9.72 -9.78
N PHE A 57 -2.03 10.99 -10.14
CA PHE A 57 -3.02 12.05 -9.90
C PHE A 57 -4.35 11.77 -10.61
N GLU A 58 -4.33 11.32 -11.87
CA GLU A 58 -5.54 10.95 -12.59
C GLU A 58 -6.32 9.82 -11.90
N VAL A 59 -5.62 8.76 -11.46
CA VAL A 59 -6.27 7.65 -10.75
C VAL A 59 -6.87 8.12 -9.42
N LEU A 60 -6.15 8.97 -8.67
CA LEU A 60 -6.65 9.50 -7.40
C LEU A 60 -7.85 10.43 -7.59
N ASP A 61 -7.88 11.23 -8.66
CA ASP A 61 -9.02 12.08 -9.01
C ASP A 61 -10.25 11.23 -9.41
N ARG A 62 -10.06 10.24 -10.30
CA ARG A 62 -11.12 9.26 -10.65
C ARG A 62 -11.67 8.56 -9.42
N LEU A 63 -10.79 8.17 -8.50
CA LEU A 63 -11.17 7.55 -7.23
C LEU A 63 -12.00 8.51 -6.37
N GLU A 64 -11.58 9.78 -6.23
CA GLU A 64 -12.35 10.78 -5.48
C GLU A 64 -13.76 10.97 -6.09
N VAL A 65 -13.86 11.13 -7.41
CA VAL A 65 -15.13 11.27 -8.11
C VAL A 65 -16.03 10.04 -7.88
N SER A 66 -15.47 8.84 -8.01
CA SER A 66 -16.18 7.57 -7.78
C SER A 66 -16.67 7.44 -6.33
N LEU A 67 -15.89 7.88 -5.35
CA LEU A 67 -16.26 7.84 -3.94
C LEU A 67 -17.29 8.93 -3.57
N ASN A 68 -17.29 10.07 -4.25
CA ASN A 68 -18.30 11.12 -4.08
C ASN A 68 -19.63 10.74 -4.73
N GLY A 69 -19.62 10.08 -5.90
CA GLY A 69 -20.82 9.71 -6.65
C GLY A 69 -21.64 8.57 -6.04
N LYS A 70 -21.07 7.78 -5.11
CA LYS A 70 -21.75 6.67 -4.44
C LYS A 70 -22.62 7.14 -3.27
N VAL A 71 -23.73 7.82 -3.58
CA VAL A 71 -24.78 8.16 -2.59
C VAL A 71 -25.78 7.02 -2.38
N THR A 72 -25.89 6.04 -3.29
CA THR A 72 -26.84 4.93 -3.16
C THR A 72 -26.33 3.66 -3.86
N ASN A 73 -26.56 2.49 -3.26
CA ASN A 73 -26.37 1.12 -3.81
C ASN A 73 -25.09 0.34 -3.38
N GLY A 74 -24.99 0.06 -2.09
CA GLY A 74 -25.29 -1.30 -1.60
C GLY A 74 -24.32 -2.47 -1.75
N SER A 75 -23.33 -2.54 -2.66
CA SER A 75 -22.55 -3.81 -2.73
C SER A 75 -21.05 -3.77 -3.01
N ASN A 76 -20.48 -2.76 -3.70
CA ASN A 76 -19.06 -2.78 -4.08
C ASN A 76 -18.38 -1.39 -3.90
N ARG A 77 -18.12 -1.01 -2.65
CA ARG A 77 -17.33 0.19 -2.31
C ARG A 77 -15.85 -0.17 -2.19
N ILE A 78 -14.98 0.69 -2.72
CA ILE A 78 -13.53 0.57 -2.49
C ILE A 78 -13.27 0.90 -1.02
N CYS A 79 -12.75 -0.08 -0.28
CA CYS A 79 -12.45 0.06 1.15
C CYS A 79 -10.95 0.13 1.44
N LEU A 80 -10.11 -0.28 0.48
CA LEU A 80 -8.67 -0.27 0.61
C LEU A 80 -8.03 0.21 -0.71
N LEU A 81 -7.17 1.22 -0.60
CA LEU A 81 -6.24 1.65 -1.64
C LEU A 81 -4.83 1.18 -1.25
N ILE A 82 -4.17 0.46 -2.14
CA ILE A 82 -2.77 0.04 -2.00
C ILE A 82 -1.95 0.72 -3.10
N ILE A 83 -0.83 1.34 -2.73
CA ILE A 83 0.15 1.88 -3.68
C ILE A 83 1.48 1.18 -3.45
N ASP A 84 1.87 0.30 -4.37
CA ASP A 84 3.11 -0.46 -4.30
C ASP A 84 4.05 -0.08 -5.45
N SER A 85 5.06 0.77 -5.28
CA SER A 85 5.35 1.65 -4.14
C SER A 85 5.07 3.11 -4.48
N VAL A 86 4.81 3.95 -3.49
CA VAL A 86 4.69 5.40 -3.75
C VAL A 86 6.05 6.02 -4.13
N SER A 87 7.14 5.41 -3.68
CA SER A 87 8.50 5.92 -3.89
C SER A 87 9.05 5.72 -5.30
N SER A 88 8.64 4.68 -6.03
CA SER A 88 9.04 4.47 -7.44
C SER A 88 8.55 5.61 -8.33
N LEU A 89 7.37 6.15 -8.04
CA LEU A 89 6.79 7.30 -8.76
C LEU A 89 7.44 8.63 -8.38
N LEU A 90 7.83 8.77 -7.12
CA LEU A 90 8.30 10.04 -6.55
C LEU A 90 9.82 10.21 -6.57
N ALA A 91 10.59 9.13 -6.54
CA ALA A 91 12.06 9.19 -6.51
C ALA A 91 12.65 9.93 -7.73
N PRO A 92 12.16 9.74 -8.97
CA PRO A 92 12.67 10.46 -10.14
C PRO A 92 12.48 11.98 -10.06
N ILE A 93 11.48 12.47 -9.32
CA ILE A 93 11.12 13.89 -9.27
C ILE A 93 11.65 14.62 -8.03
N ILE A 94 11.97 13.92 -6.93
CA ILE A 94 12.43 14.54 -5.67
C ILE A 94 13.95 14.78 -5.63
N GLY A 95 14.74 14.07 -6.43
CA GLY A 95 16.22 14.13 -6.40
C GLY A 95 16.85 15.41 -6.97
N GLY A 96 16.06 16.28 -7.60
CA GLY A 96 16.57 17.51 -8.22
C GLY A 96 16.70 18.70 -7.27
N LYS A 97 17.36 19.77 -7.74
CA LYS A 97 17.43 21.07 -7.03
C LYS A 97 16.08 21.81 -6.97
N ASN A 98 15.10 21.37 -7.75
CA ASN A 98 13.81 22.03 -7.89
C ASN A 98 12.82 21.59 -6.80
N SER A 99 12.08 22.53 -6.22
CA SER A 99 11.07 22.25 -5.18
C SER A 99 9.82 21.56 -5.70
N GLN A 100 9.60 21.55 -7.03
CA GLN A 100 8.40 21.02 -7.67
C GLN A 100 8.10 19.56 -7.29
N GLY A 101 9.08 18.67 -7.33
CA GLY A 101 8.87 17.27 -6.97
C GLY A 101 8.45 17.07 -5.51
N ARG A 102 8.97 17.91 -4.61
CA ARG A 102 8.52 17.91 -3.20
C ARG A 102 7.10 18.43 -3.07
N SER A 103 6.73 19.45 -3.83
CA SER A 103 5.34 19.95 -3.87
C SER A 103 4.38 18.86 -4.33
N MET A 104 4.70 18.13 -5.41
CA MET A 104 3.88 17.02 -5.89
C MET A 104 3.74 15.90 -4.85
N MET A 105 4.84 15.53 -4.18
CA MET A 105 4.80 14.57 -3.07
C MET A 105 3.86 15.03 -1.96
N ILE A 106 3.91 16.30 -1.55
CA ILE A 106 2.99 16.84 -0.53
C ILE A 106 1.53 16.84 -1.05
N SER A 107 1.30 17.16 -2.32
CA SER A 107 -0.04 17.07 -2.91
C SER A 107 -0.59 15.64 -2.87
N VAL A 108 0.20 14.63 -3.25
CA VAL A 108 -0.20 13.22 -3.11
C VAL A 108 -0.51 12.89 -1.66
N ALA A 109 0.36 13.27 -0.72
CA ALA A 109 0.13 13.04 0.70
C ALA A 109 -1.19 13.64 1.21
N MET A 110 -1.50 14.88 0.80
CA MET A 110 -2.74 15.57 1.17
C MET A 110 -3.97 14.88 0.56
N ILE A 111 -3.92 14.48 -0.71
CA ILE A 111 -5.00 13.75 -1.36
C ILE A 111 -5.25 12.41 -0.66
N LEU A 112 -4.20 11.64 -0.37
CA LEU A 112 -4.33 10.36 0.34
C LEU A 112 -4.95 10.54 1.73
N LYS A 113 -4.54 11.57 2.48
CA LYS A 113 -5.15 11.89 3.78
C LYS A 113 -6.62 12.29 3.65
N LYS A 114 -6.93 13.17 2.69
CA LYS A 114 -8.30 13.62 2.40
C LYS A 114 -9.19 12.43 2.07
N LEU A 115 -8.74 11.54 1.17
CA LEU A 115 -9.47 10.34 0.78
C LEU A 115 -9.71 9.42 1.99
N ALA A 116 -8.66 9.16 2.78
CA ALA A 116 -8.76 8.31 3.96
C ALA A 116 -9.78 8.85 4.98
N HIS A 117 -9.71 10.14 5.29
CA HIS A 117 -10.58 10.77 6.28
C HIS A 117 -12.01 10.96 5.78
N LYS A 118 -12.19 11.57 4.61
CA LYS A 118 -13.50 11.92 4.05
C LYS A 118 -14.32 10.69 3.69
N HIS A 119 -13.68 9.64 3.19
CA HIS A 119 -14.36 8.45 2.67
C HIS A 119 -14.16 7.20 3.53
N ASN A 120 -13.63 7.32 4.76
CA ASN A 120 -13.31 6.17 5.61
C ASN A 120 -12.57 5.06 4.83
N LEU A 121 -11.64 5.48 3.97
CA LEU A 121 -10.89 4.62 3.07
C LEU A 121 -9.58 4.22 3.75
N SER A 122 -9.29 2.92 3.85
CA SER A 122 -7.97 2.49 4.28
C SER A 122 -6.95 2.74 3.16
N VAL A 123 -5.82 3.37 3.48
CA VAL A 123 -4.75 3.64 2.52
C VAL A 123 -3.47 2.98 3.02
N LEU A 124 -2.93 2.07 2.20
CA LEU A 124 -1.65 1.41 2.42
C LEU A 124 -0.68 1.87 1.32
N VAL A 125 0.50 2.30 1.73
CA VAL A 125 1.57 2.65 0.79
C VAL A 125 2.84 1.92 1.19
N THR A 126 3.56 1.40 0.21
CA THR A 126 4.93 0.90 0.43
C THR A 126 5.93 1.98 0.01
N ASN A 127 7.10 1.95 0.65
CA ASN A 127 8.16 2.91 0.41
C ASN A 127 9.49 2.17 0.45
N HIS A 128 10.35 2.46 -0.53
CA HIS A 128 11.70 1.93 -0.57
C HIS A 128 12.58 2.51 0.53
N MET A 129 13.64 1.78 0.83
CA MET A 129 14.72 2.22 1.72
C MET A 129 15.94 2.59 0.87
N VAL A 130 16.64 3.65 1.26
CA VAL A 130 17.88 4.11 0.61
C VAL A 130 19.02 4.14 1.63
N ALA A 131 20.26 4.14 1.14
CA ALA A 131 21.43 4.31 2.00
C ALA A 131 21.36 5.65 2.75
N GLY A 132 21.66 5.61 4.05
CA GLY A 132 21.80 6.78 4.90
C GLY A 132 23.16 6.79 5.58
N ASN A 133 23.43 7.85 6.35
CA ASN A 133 24.66 7.94 7.14
C ASN A 133 24.55 6.97 8.33
N GLY A 134 25.07 5.76 8.17
CA GLY A 134 25.13 4.72 9.21
C GLY A 134 23.98 3.71 9.20
N ALA A 135 22.76 4.12 8.84
CA ALA A 135 21.60 3.22 8.77
C ALA A 135 20.72 3.48 7.54
N PRO A 136 20.04 2.46 7.00
CA PRO A 136 19.04 2.63 5.95
C PRO A 136 17.93 3.62 6.39
N LYS A 137 17.52 4.50 5.48
CA LYS A 137 16.48 5.50 5.72
C LYS A 137 15.37 5.39 4.67
N PRO A 138 14.13 5.81 4.96
CA PRO A 138 13.05 5.83 3.96
C PRO A 138 13.37 6.78 2.80
N ALA A 139 13.06 6.38 1.57
CA ALA A 139 13.43 7.11 0.35
C ALA A 139 12.84 8.53 0.28
N LEU A 140 11.60 8.72 0.77
CA LEU A 140 10.86 9.98 0.68
C LEU A 140 11.21 11.03 1.75
N GLY A 141 12.16 10.73 2.65
CA GLY A 141 12.70 11.69 3.61
C GLY A 141 11.72 12.17 4.69
N GLU A 142 12.12 13.23 5.40
CA GLU A 142 11.42 13.74 6.59
C GLU A 142 10.04 14.34 6.28
N SER A 143 9.87 14.99 5.13
CA SER A 143 8.58 15.56 4.72
C SER A 143 7.46 14.52 4.58
N TRP A 144 7.80 13.29 4.16
CA TRP A 144 6.84 12.20 4.07
C TRP A 144 6.61 11.49 5.41
N LYS A 145 7.59 11.52 6.31
CA LYS A 145 7.59 10.79 7.59
C LYS A 145 6.38 11.12 8.47
N ALA A 146 5.88 12.34 8.40
CA ALA A 146 4.73 12.80 9.17
C ALA A 146 3.38 12.40 8.55
N VAL A 147 3.37 11.99 7.27
CA VAL A 147 2.14 11.75 6.49
C VAL A 147 1.38 10.51 7.00
N PRO A 148 1.95 9.30 7.07
CA PRO A 148 1.21 8.13 7.52
C PRO A 148 0.85 8.22 9.01
N HIS A 149 -0.34 7.73 9.36
CA HIS A 149 -0.77 7.57 10.76
C HIS A 149 0.05 6.49 11.46
N ILE A 150 0.28 5.39 10.75
CA ILE A 150 1.04 4.22 11.21
C ILE A 150 2.21 3.99 10.26
N ARG A 151 3.38 3.66 10.81
CA ARG A 151 4.58 3.32 10.04
C ARG A 151 5.16 2.02 10.56
N LEU A 152 5.33 1.05 9.67
CA LEU A 152 5.98 -0.22 9.94
C LEU A 152 7.27 -0.29 9.13
N MET A 153 8.34 -0.75 9.75
CA MET A 153 9.59 -1.11 9.08
C MET A 153 9.70 -2.62 9.03
N ILE A 154 9.91 -3.16 7.83
CA ILE A 154 10.15 -4.59 7.63
C ILE A 154 11.63 -4.77 7.34
N SER A 155 12.30 -5.61 8.13
CA SER A 155 13.68 -6.05 7.88
C SER A 155 13.71 -7.57 7.76
N ARG A 156 14.62 -8.08 6.93
CA ARG A 156 14.90 -9.51 6.81
C ARG A 156 16.32 -9.76 7.30
N ASP A 157 16.47 -10.71 8.21
CA ASP A 157 17.79 -11.19 8.59
C ASP A 157 18.43 -11.92 7.40
N ARG A 158 19.70 -11.66 7.11
CA ARG A 158 20.37 -12.29 5.95
C ARG A 158 20.76 -13.75 6.23
N GLY A 159 20.91 -14.11 7.51
CA GLY A 159 21.27 -15.47 7.94
C GLY A 159 20.08 -16.39 8.19
N SER A 160 18.86 -15.86 8.22
CA SER A 160 17.65 -16.64 8.47
C SER A 160 16.48 -16.14 7.60
N ASN A 161 15.51 -17.00 7.27
CA ASN A 161 14.30 -16.57 6.57
C ASN A 161 13.31 -15.79 7.47
N ILE A 162 13.79 -15.28 8.61
CA ILE A 162 13.00 -14.55 9.59
C ILE A 162 12.98 -13.06 9.20
N CYS A 163 11.77 -12.55 9.05
CA CYS A 163 11.50 -11.14 8.89
C CYS A 163 11.06 -10.55 10.23
N THR A 164 11.39 -9.28 10.46
CA THR A 164 10.97 -8.52 11.64
C THR A 164 10.19 -7.30 11.18
N ALA A 165 8.96 -7.15 11.66
CA ALA A 165 8.17 -5.94 11.51
C ALA A 165 8.30 -5.10 12.78
N THR A 166 8.72 -3.84 12.65
CA THR A 166 8.90 -2.90 13.77
C THR A 166 7.97 -1.70 13.60
N ALA A 167 7.22 -1.34 14.65
CA ALA A 167 6.38 -0.17 14.66
C ALA A 167 7.22 1.11 14.90
N LEU A 168 7.37 1.94 13.86
CA LEU A 168 8.11 3.21 13.92
C LEU A 168 7.22 4.40 14.31
N LYS A 169 5.91 4.31 14.07
CA LYS A 169 4.89 5.27 14.49
C LYS A 169 3.58 4.53 14.58
N HIS A 170 2.86 4.71 15.67
CA HIS A 170 1.51 4.20 15.83
C HIS A 170 0.74 5.15 16.76
N THR A 171 -0.56 5.30 16.56
CA THR A 171 -1.39 6.18 17.38
C THR A 171 -1.71 5.58 18.75
N LEU A 172 -1.80 4.24 18.83
CA LEU A 172 -2.19 3.50 20.04
C LEU A 172 -1.11 2.59 20.65
N LEU A 173 -0.02 2.31 19.94
CA LEU A 173 1.00 1.34 20.36
C LEU A 173 2.31 2.05 20.63
N ALA A 174 3.06 1.57 21.62
CA ALA A 174 4.41 2.05 21.87
C ALA A 174 5.31 1.81 20.64
N CYS A 175 6.06 2.84 20.23
CA CYS A 175 7.08 2.72 19.19
C CYS A 175 8.18 1.75 19.62
N GLY A 176 8.77 1.03 18.66
CA GLY A 176 9.84 0.05 18.90
C GLY A 176 9.36 -1.37 19.20
N ARG A 177 8.04 -1.58 19.36
CA ARG A 177 7.47 -2.93 19.36
C ARG A 177 7.77 -3.62 18.03
N HIS A 178 8.23 -4.87 18.12
CA HIS A 178 8.59 -5.66 16.96
C HIS A 178 8.00 -7.07 17.05
N MET A 179 7.71 -7.63 15.88
CA MET A 179 7.20 -9.00 15.72
C MET A 179 8.04 -9.71 14.67
N LYS A 180 8.44 -10.94 14.98
CA LYS A 180 9.13 -11.82 14.03
C LYS A 180 8.10 -12.67 13.29
N PHE A 181 8.30 -12.84 11.99
CA PHE A 181 7.45 -13.66 11.13
C PHE A 181 8.28 -14.26 10.00
N GLN A 182 7.74 -15.26 9.32
CA GLN A 182 8.35 -15.85 8.13
C GLN A 182 7.37 -15.73 6.97
N PHE A 183 7.89 -15.55 5.76
CA PHE A 183 7.06 -15.67 4.57
C PHE A 183 6.82 -17.14 4.27
N LEU A 184 5.58 -17.50 3.97
CA LEU A 184 5.27 -18.80 3.41
C LEU A 184 6.02 -18.96 2.08
N PRO A 185 6.58 -20.14 1.80
CA PRO A 185 7.20 -20.41 0.50
C PRO A 185 6.24 -20.06 -0.64
N SER A 186 6.81 -19.56 -1.73
CA SER A 186 6.11 -19.26 -2.98
C SER A 186 5.90 -20.52 -3.78
#